data_AF-A0A699XGH0-F1
#
_entry.id   AF-A0A699XGH0-F1
#
_cell.length_a   1.000
_cell.length_b   1.000
_cell.length_c   1.000
_cell.angle_alpha   90.00
_cell.angle_beta   90.00
_cell.angle_gamma   90.00
#
_symmetry.space_group_name_H-M   'P 1'
#
loop_
_entity.id
_entity.type
_entity.pdbx_description
1 polymer ?
#
loop_
_entity_poly.entity_id
_entity_poly.type
_entity_poly.pdbx_seq_one_letter_code
_entity_poly.pdbx_strand_id
1 'polypeptide(L)'
;MPPEALSQRRIPVFGYSMGGPTAGLLLGAQLTDEDSTWVSLAEPRITAGGLLAPPGNGGADIHPAVAAQMPAFRPPSFAEMTTPTLAA
;
A
#
# COMPACT_ATOMS: atom_id res chain seq x y z
N MET A 1 -20.97 -27.32 -9.51
CA MET A 1 -20.11 -27.24 -8.31
C MET A 1 -20.11 -25.79 -7.85
N PRO A 2 -20.26 -25.48 -6.55
CA PRO A 2 -20.00 -24.12 -6.08
C PRO A 2 -18.51 -23.81 -6.29
N PRO A 3 -18.14 -22.54 -6.55
CA PRO A 3 -16.74 -22.17 -6.64
C PRO A 3 -16.06 -22.55 -5.32
N GLU A 4 -14.92 -23.22 -5.44
CA GLU A 4 -14.06 -23.57 -4.31
C GLU A 4 -13.69 -22.25 -3.62
N ALA A 5 -14.25 -22.01 -2.43
CA ALA A 5 -13.90 -20.82 -1.66
C ALA A 5 -12.39 -20.90 -1.40
N LEU A 6 -11.62 -19.97 -1.96
CA LEU A 6 -10.21 -19.81 -1.64
C LEU A 6 -10.12 -19.71 -0.11
N SER A 7 -9.57 -20.74 0.54
CA SER A 7 -9.59 -20.87 2.00
C SER A 7 -9.14 -19.58 2.71
N GLN A 8 -9.55 -19.44 3.98
CA GLN A 8 -9.17 -18.38 4.93
C GLN A 8 -7.66 -18.36 5.28
N ARG A 9 -6.78 -18.65 4.31
CA ARG A 9 -5.34 -18.56 4.45
C ARG A 9 -4.98 -17.10 4.72
N ARG A 10 -4.27 -16.91 5.82
CA ARG A 10 -3.55 -15.68 6.12
C ARG A 10 -2.41 -15.55 5.11
N ILE A 11 -2.37 -14.44 4.38
CA ILE A 11 -1.40 -14.22 3.31
C ILE A 11 -0.45 -13.10 3.74
N PRO A 12 0.86 -13.32 3.87
CA PRO A 12 1.79 -12.23 4.01
C PRO A 12 1.99 -11.53 2.66
N VAL A 13 2.18 -10.21 2.66
CA VAL A 13 2.50 -9.44 1.45
C VAL A 13 3.84 -8.72 1.60
N PHE A 14 4.66 -8.76 0.56
CA PHE A 14 5.91 -8.02 0.52
C PHE A 14 5.95 -7.16 -0.74
N GLY A 15 6.19 -5.86 -0.56
CA GLY A 15 6.36 -4.91 -1.65
C GLY A 15 7.80 -4.46 -1.76
N TYR A 16 8.41 -4.60 -2.94
CA TYR A 16 9.73 -4.05 -3.24
C TYR A 16 9.60 -2.89 -4.22
N SER A 17 10.25 -1.76 -3.95
CA SER A 17 10.26 -0.60 -4.84
C SER A 17 8.83 -0.17 -5.23
N MET A 18 8.47 -0.22 -6.51
CA MET A 18 7.12 0.11 -7.00
C MET A 18 6.03 -0.89 -6.56
N GLY A 19 6.42 -2.07 -6.06
CA GLY A 19 5.51 -2.96 -5.34
C GLY A 19 5.21 -2.49 -3.90
N GLY A 20 6.03 -1.59 -3.35
CA GLY A 20 5.87 -1.01 -2.01
C GLY A 20 4.55 -0.28 -1.82
N PRO A 21 4.18 0.71 -2.68
CA PRO A 21 2.90 1.40 -2.59
C PRO A 21 1.71 0.44 -2.64
N THR A 22 1.72 -0.52 -3.56
CA THR A 22 0.66 -1.52 -3.68
C THR A 22 0.54 -2.37 -2.42
N ALA A 23 1.65 -2.89 -1.90
CA ALA A 23 1.65 -3.66 -0.67
C ALA A 23 1.20 -2.81 0.53
N GLY A 24 1.63 -1.55 0.61
CA GLY A 24 1.24 -0.61 1.66
C GLY A 24 -0.28 -0.39 1.71
N LEU A 25 -0.91 -0.19 0.54
CA LEU A 25 -2.37 -0.04 0.45
C LEU A 25 -3.10 -1.28 0.97
N LEU A 26 -2.62 -2.47 0.58
CA LEU A 26 -3.19 -3.73 1.04
C LEU A 26 -2.98 -3.97 2.56
N LEU A 27 -1.88 -3.45 3.11
CA LEU A 27 -1.55 -3.51 4.54
C LEU A 27 -2.33 -2.48 5.38
N GLY A 28 -2.99 -1.50 4.74
CA GLY A 28 -3.86 -0.51 5.38
C GLY A 28 -3.40 0.94 5.27
N ALA A 29 -2.35 1.24 4.51
CA ALA A 29 -2.08 2.61 4.11
C ALA A 29 -3.22 3.15 3.24
N GLN A 30 -3.47 4.45 3.30
CA GLN A 30 -4.51 5.11 2.53
C GLN A 30 -3.91 6.14 1.58
N LEU A 31 -4.62 6.41 0.48
CA LEU A 31 -4.29 7.47 -0.48
C LEU A 31 -5.54 8.30 -0.76
N THR A 32 -5.33 9.55 -1.16
CA THR A 32 -6.40 10.41 -1.66
C THR A 32 -6.68 10.11 -3.14
N ASP A 33 -7.96 9.89 -3.47
CA ASP A 33 -8.43 9.84 -4.84
C ASP A 33 -8.43 11.24 -5.50
N GLU A 34 -8.80 11.34 -6.77
CA GLU A 34 -8.81 12.60 -7.53
C GLU A 34 -9.68 13.70 -6.92
N ASP A 35 -10.74 13.32 -6.21
CA ASP A 35 -11.65 14.22 -5.50
C ASP A 35 -11.16 14.57 -4.07
N SER A 36 -9.93 14.18 -3.73
CA SER A 36 -9.33 14.32 -2.39
C SER A 36 -9.98 13.46 -1.29
N THR A 37 -10.79 12.45 -1.67
CA THR A 37 -11.35 11.50 -0.71
C THR A 37 -10.30 10.46 -0.32
N TRP A 38 -10.16 10.18 0.98
CA TRP A 38 -9.31 9.08 1.46
C TRP A 38 -9.92 7.72 1.09
N VAL A 39 -9.11 6.86 0.48
CA VAL A 39 -9.50 5.52 0.06
C VAL A 39 -8.65 4.48 0.80
N SER A 40 -9.35 3.49 1.38
CA SER A 40 -8.75 2.31 1.98
C SER A 40 -8.92 1.10 1.07
N LEU A 41 -7.81 0.43 0.77
CA LEU A 41 -7.76 -0.84 0.03
C LEU A 41 -7.25 -1.98 0.91
N ALA A 42 -7.37 -1.84 2.24
CA ALA A 42 -6.92 -2.83 3.19
C ALA A 42 -7.55 -4.20 2.89
N GLU A 43 -6.73 -5.24 2.76
CA GLU A 43 -7.20 -6.59 2.46
C GLU A 43 -7.17 -7.44 3.75
N PRO A 44 -8.33 -7.81 4.31
CA PRO A 44 -8.42 -8.48 5.61
C PRO A 44 -7.75 -9.86 5.66
N ARG A 45 -7.50 -10.50 4.51
CA ARG A 45 -6.74 -11.77 4.45
C ARG A 45 -5.23 -11.57 4.66
N ILE A 46 -4.74 -10.34 4.55
CA ILE A 46 -3.33 -10.01 4.80
C ILE A 46 -3.13 -9.70 6.28
N THR A 47 -2.24 -10.45 6.93
CA THR A 47 -2.06 -10.38 8.39
C THR A 47 -0.65 -10.02 8.84
N ALA A 48 0.27 -9.90 7.89
CA ALA A 48 1.63 -9.43 8.08
C ALA A 48 2.20 -8.97 6.74
N GLY A 49 3.22 -8.12 6.75
CA GLY A 49 3.93 -7.81 5.53
C GLY A 49 5.27 -7.14 5.70
N GLY A 50 5.83 -6.73 4.57
CA GLY A 50 7.04 -5.93 4.55
C GLY A 50 7.11 -5.00 3.34
N LEU A 51 7.75 -3.86 3.55
CA LEU A 51 8.03 -2.86 2.54
C LEU A 51 9.54 -2.72 2.44
N LEU A 52 10.10 -3.02 1.27
CA LEU A 52 11.53 -2.99 0.99
C LEU A 52 11.84 -1.93 -0.08
N ALA A 53 12.61 -0.91 0.29
CA ALA A 53 12.87 0.26 -0.55
C ALA A 53 11.60 0.87 -1.19
N PRO A 54 10.48 1.04 -0.45
CA PRO A 54 9.32 1.74 -0.98
C PRO A 54 9.68 3.21 -1.26
N PRO A 55 8.91 3.92 -2.10
CA PRO A 55 9.08 5.37 -2.33
C PRO A 55 8.75 6.23 -1.09
N GLY A 56 8.43 5.61 0.05
CA GLY A 56 8.15 6.28 1.31
C GLY A 56 6.93 7.20 1.24
N ASN A 57 7.10 8.43 1.72
CA ASN A 57 6.06 9.44 1.80
C ASN A 57 5.62 10.01 0.43
N GLY A 58 6.32 9.71 -0.67
CA GLY A 58 5.99 10.25 -1.98
C GLY A 58 5.96 11.79 -2.00
N GLY A 59 5.22 12.36 -2.95
CA GLY A 59 4.97 13.80 -3.06
C GLY A 59 6.25 14.64 -3.04
N ALA A 60 6.38 15.50 -2.01
CA ALA A 60 7.52 16.39 -1.86
C ALA A 60 8.82 15.68 -1.46
N ASP A 61 8.74 14.43 -0.99
CA ASP A 61 9.88 13.64 -0.52
C ASP A 61 10.55 12.82 -1.64
N ILE A 62 10.05 12.93 -2.88
CA ILE A 62 10.65 12.32 -4.07
C ILE A 62 11.06 13.38 -5.10
N HIS A 63 11.82 12.97 -6.12
CA HIS A 63 12.30 13.88 -7.14
C HIS A 63 11.14 14.65 -7.83
N PRO A 64 11.21 15.99 -7.98
CA PRO A 64 10.07 16.79 -8.45
C PRO A 64 9.49 16.37 -9.81
N ALA A 65 10.35 15.98 -10.76
CA ALA A 65 9.89 15.48 -12.06
C ALA A 65 9.09 14.18 -11.94
N VAL A 66 9.44 13.31 -10.97
CA VAL A 66 8.73 12.06 -10.72
C VAL A 66 7.40 12.35 -10.03
N ALA A 67 7.38 13.24 -9.02
CA ALA A 67 6.15 13.66 -8.35
C ALA A 67 5.13 14.26 -9.34
N ALA A 68 5.60 15.02 -10.33
CA ALA A 68 4.73 15.64 -11.34
C ALA A 68 4.21 14.65 -12.40
N GLN A 69 4.95 13.57 -12.70
CA GLN A 69 4.65 12.66 -13.80
C GLN A 69 4.04 11.33 -13.35
N MET A 70 4.16 10.97 -12.07
CA MET A 70 3.75 9.68 -11.54
C MET A 70 2.77 9.85 -10.37
N PRO A 71 1.45 9.95 -10.65
CA PRO A 71 0.40 10.11 -9.63
C PRO A 71 0.38 8.98 -8.58
N ALA A 72 0.95 7.83 -8.91
CA ALA A 72 1.12 6.71 -7.98
C ALA A 72 1.95 7.06 -6.73
N PHE A 73 2.71 8.16 -6.75
CA PHE A 73 3.46 8.67 -5.59
C PHE A 73 2.77 9.84 -4.89
N ARG A 74 1.45 9.98 -4.99
CA ARG A 74 0.70 10.85 -4.07
C ARG A 74 1.04 10.48 -2.62
N PRO A 75 1.07 11.44 -1.68
CA PRO A 75 1.43 11.14 -0.30
C PRO A 75 0.45 10.15 0.35
N PRO A 76 0.90 8.95 0.78
CA PRO A 76 0.05 8.05 1.54
C PRO A 76 -0.07 8.50 2.99
N SER A 77 -1.19 8.15 3.62
CA SER A 77 -1.30 8.08 5.07
C SER A 77 -0.98 6.66 5.53
N PHE A 78 -0.04 6.53 6.46
CA PHE A 78 0.22 5.27 7.16
C PHE A 78 -0.45 5.21 8.55
N ALA A 79 -1.20 6.26 8.95
CA ALA A 79 -1.77 6.36 10.29
C ALA A 79 -2.78 5.23 10.57
N GLU A 80 -3.45 4.74 9.54
CA GLU A 80 -4.45 3.68 9.62
C GLU A 80 -3.86 2.28 9.36
N MET A 81 -2.55 2.19 9.08
CA MET A 81 -1.87 0.93 8.79
C MET A 81 -1.54 0.18 10.08
N THR A 82 -2.49 -0.63 10.55
CA THR A 82 -2.33 -1.41 11.79
C THR A 82 -1.74 -2.82 11.58
N THR A 83 -1.63 -3.27 10.33
CA THR A 83 -1.09 -4.60 10.03
C THR A 83 0.40 -4.66 10.35
N PRO A 84 0.89 -5.65 11.14
CA PRO A 84 2.30 -5.78 11.47
C PRO A 84 3.18 -5.79 10.22
N THR A 85 4.06 -4.80 10.09
CA THR A 85 4.85 -4.56 8.88
C THR A 85 6.30 -4.26 9.22
N LEU A 86 7.22 -4.99 8.58
CA LEU A 86 8.63 -4.62 8.57
C LEU A 86 8.87 -3.59 7.45
N ALA A 87 9.41 -2.42 7.79
CA ALA A 87 9.77 -1.40 6.81
C ALA A 87 11.30 -1.23 6.78
N ALA A 88 11.90 -1.29 5.59
CA ALA A 88 13.32 -1.14 5.35
C ALA A 88 13.62 -0.45 4.02
#